data_AF-A0A2S6WXE8-F1
#
_entry.id   AF-A0A2S6WXE8-F1
#
_cell.length_a   1.000
_cell.length_b   1.000
_cell.length_c   1.000
_cell.angle_alpha   90.00
_cell.angle_beta   90.00
_cell.angle_gamma   90.00
#
_symmetry.space_group_name_H-M   'P 1'
#
loop_
_entity.id
_entity.type
_entity.pdbx_description
1 polymer ?
#
loop_
_entity_poly.entity_id
_entity_poly.type
_entity_poly.pdbx_seq_one_letter_code
_entity_poly.pdbx_strand_id
1 'polypeptide(L)'
;MTESGRFATRRRMLAGTGALGVGIAFSGALSELFAGTAAAQGLGHTGYGPLVPDPKGVLDLPEGFRYRILSREGDELRSGEGKVPSNHDGMSAFGGRGGRVHLVRNHENRVSGKVPVPTVEGLTYDPAGKGGCTALTLDSRGRVQSERVAIAGTAVNCAGGPTPWDTWLTCEETEDRAGTNGYTKDHGFIFEVDPVDPHRTGAVPLTAMGRFAHEAIAVDPRRGVVYETEDAFEKPFGLFYRFLPNRPLGGRGSLRAGGRLQAMRVPGVPDLSSVQDVGAEFDHIEWVDVPDPQAAQTPIRFQDFGRGGITHAQKLEGCYWGGRSVYFVSSFARRSDGSAADHFGQVWRYDPERRRLTLVIVFGPDTDVQLPGESPDNICLAPSGGLMVCEDGNGAQHVFGVTRRGEVYAMARNRQNIGTEQEPEWGEFAGVTFSPDGDTMYVNCYTPGTTFAVTGPWRR
;
A
#
# COMPACT_ATOMS: atom_id res chain seq x y z
N MET A 1 54.22 -12.88 2.76
CA MET A 1 53.10 -13.25 1.88
C MET A 1 51.84 -13.14 2.72
N THR A 2 51.22 -11.96 2.71
CA THR A 2 49.90 -11.64 3.26
C THR A 2 49.65 -10.18 2.90
N GLU A 3 48.89 -9.96 1.84
CA GLU A 3 48.52 -8.65 1.31
C GLU A 3 47.27 -8.16 2.04
N SER A 4 47.39 -7.03 2.75
CA SER A 4 46.26 -6.24 3.26
C SER A 4 46.19 -4.94 2.46
N GLY A 5 45.34 -4.94 1.44
CA GLY A 5 45.11 -3.79 0.56
C GLY A 5 44.00 -2.89 1.10
N ARG A 6 44.39 -1.81 1.79
CA ARG A 6 43.56 -0.62 2.02
C ARG A 6 43.18 0.00 0.67
N PHE A 7 41.89 0.22 0.40
CA PHE A 7 41.48 1.16 -0.66
C PHE A 7 40.97 2.46 -0.05
N ALA A 8 41.73 3.52 -0.31
CA ALA A 8 41.39 4.90 -0.03
C ALA A 8 40.43 5.45 -1.10
N THR A 9 39.43 6.16 -0.59
CA THR A 9 38.70 7.30 -1.14
C THR A 9 39.19 7.88 -2.48
N ARG A 10 38.27 7.96 -3.45
CA ARG A 10 38.31 8.95 -4.56
C ARG A 10 37.00 9.74 -4.60
N ARG A 11 37.03 10.92 -3.97
CA ARG A 11 36.06 12.02 -4.17
C ARG A 11 36.62 12.99 -5.22
N ARG A 12 35.71 13.54 -6.02
CA ARG A 12 35.83 14.61 -7.05
C ARG A 12 36.41 14.21 -8.42
N MET A 13 35.52 14.09 -9.40
CA MET A 13 35.42 15.02 -10.54
C MET A 13 34.20 14.66 -11.39
N LEU A 14 33.20 15.54 -11.41
CA LEU A 14 32.39 15.95 -12.57
C LEU A 14 31.23 16.81 -12.06
N ALA A 15 31.50 18.11 -11.94
CA ALA A 15 30.48 19.13 -12.02
C ALA A 15 30.22 19.38 -13.51
N GLY A 16 28.98 19.20 -13.94
CA GLY A 16 28.46 19.65 -15.22
C GLY A 16 28.63 18.68 -16.38
N THR A 17 27.58 17.91 -16.68
CA THR A 17 27.02 17.67 -18.03
C THR A 17 25.80 16.74 -17.93
N GLY A 18 24.64 17.21 -18.38
CA GLY A 18 23.56 16.41 -18.98
C GLY A 18 22.76 15.47 -18.06
N ALA A 19 21.47 15.78 -17.87
CA ALA A 19 20.48 14.82 -17.38
C ALA A 19 20.43 13.59 -18.32
N LEU A 20 20.95 12.45 -17.86
CA LEU A 20 20.64 11.14 -18.42
C LEU A 20 19.30 10.72 -17.82
N GLY A 21 18.29 10.56 -18.66
CA GLY A 21 16.94 10.19 -18.25
C GLY A 21 16.91 8.76 -17.70
N VAL A 22 16.35 8.61 -16.51
CA VAL A 22 16.04 7.33 -15.84
C VAL A 22 14.89 6.64 -16.61
N GLY A 23 15.06 5.37 -16.95
CA GLY A 23 14.18 4.64 -17.87
C GLY A 23 13.04 3.89 -17.19
N ILE A 24 11.91 4.56 -16.94
CA ILE A 24 10.64 3.89 -16.65
C ILE A 24 9.86 3.78 -17.97
N ALA A 25 9.41 2.57 -18.30
CA ALA A 25 8.65 2.31 -19.52
C ALA A 25 7.15 2.15 -19.21
N PHE A 26 6.32 2.77 -20.04
CA PHE A 26 4.86 2.85 -19.86
C PHE A 26 4.11 2.42 -21.12
N SER A 27 2.95 1.78 -20.95
CA SER A 27 2.00 1.49 -22.05
C SER A 27 0.83 2.48 -22.08
N GLY A 28 0.14 2.59 -23.22
CA GLY A 28 -1.04 3.46 -23.38
C GLY A 28 -2.26 3.13 -22.51
N ALA A 29 -2.24 1.99 -21.81
CA ALA A 29 -3.32 1.53 -20.92
C ALA A 29 -3.52 2.41 -19.68
N LEU A 30 -2.55 3.28 -19.35
CA LEU A 30 -2.66 4.29 -18.28
C LEU A 30 -3.84 5.25 -18.47
N SER A 31 -4.29 5.48 -19.70
CA SER A 31 -5.43 6.36 -19.95
C SER A 31 -6.69 5.93 -19.18
N GLU A 32 -6.91 4.61 -19.03
CA GLU A 32 -8.05 4.07 -18.29
C GLU A 32 -7.90 4.14 -16.78
N LEU A 33 -6.67 3.98 -16.27
CA LEU A 33 -6.34 4.22 -14.87
C LEU A 33 -6.85 5.59 -14.41
N PHE A 34 -6.70 6.58 -15.28
CA PHE A 34 -7.08 7.96 -15.00
C PHE A 34 -8.49 8.34 -15.49
N ALA A 35 -9.16 7.50 -16.28
CA ALA A 35 -10.47 7.77 -16.86
C ALA A 35 -11.60 7.89 -15.82
N GLY A 36 -11.42 7.37 -14.60
CA GLY A 36 -12.35 7.52 -13.48
C GLY A 36 -12.39 8.93 -12.86
N THR A 37 -11.43 9.81 -13.19
CA THR A 37 -11.34 11.18 -12.67
C THR A 37 -11.97 12.19 -13.64
N ALA A 38 -13.31 12.22 -13.70
CA ALA A 38 -14.07 13.07 -14.62
C ALA A 38 -13.75 14.58 -14.50
N ALA A 39 -13.23 15.02 -13.34
CA ALA A 39 -12.85 16.41 -13.09
C ALA A 39 -11.46 16.82 -13.66
N ALA A 40 -10.68 15.88 -14.19
CA ALA A 40 -9.27 16.10 -14.52
C ALA A 40 -8.95 16.05 -16.02
N GLN A 41 -9.93 16.21 -16.91
CA GLN A 41 -9.72 16.08 -18.38
C GLN A 41 -8.96 17.26 -19.03
N GLY A 42 -8.44 18.24 -18.28
CA GLY A 42 -7.80 19.44 -18.84
C GLY A 42 -6.63 20.05 -18.06
N LEU A 43 -5.97 19.31 -17.16
CA LEU A 43 -4.94 19.85 -16.26
C LEU A 43 -3.52 19.29 -16.55
N GLY A 44 -2.55 20.22 -16.63
CA GLY A 44 -1.11 20.08 -16.36
C GLY A 44 -0.24 19.12 -17.16
N HIS A 45 0.76 19.65 -17.90
CA HIS A 45 1.73 18.91 -18.71
C HIS A 45 3.10 18.64 -18.05
N THR A 46 3.26 18.83 -16.74
CA THR A 46 4.48 18.54 -15.95
C THR A 46 4.10 18.42 -14.46
N GLY A 47 4.90 17.74 -13.63
CA GLY A 47 4.71 17.68 -12.16
C GLY A 47 4.70 19.06 -11.44
N TYR A 48 4.68 19.08 -10.10
CA TYR A 48 4.52 20.33 -9.32
C TYR A 48 5.77 21.22 -9.16
N GLY A 49 6.87 20.90 -9.85
CA GLY A 49 8.15 21.58 -9.71
C GLY A 49 9.06 20.97 -8.64
N PRO A 50 10.25 21.55 -8.39
CA PRO A 50 11.23 21.01 -7.44
C PRO A 50 10.77 21.14 -5.99
N LEU A 51 11.25 20.24 -5.13
CA LEU A 51 11.02 20.32 -3.68
C LEU A 51 11.78 21.50 -3.07
N VAL A 52 11.10 22.23 -2.18
CA VAL A 52 11.67 23.31 -1.38
C VAL A 52 12.01 22.77 0.01
N PRO A 53 13.28 22.91 0.46
CA PRO A 53 13.67 22.49 1.80
C PRO A 53 12.82 23.15 2.90
N ASP A 54 12.22 22.34 3.77
CA ASP A 54 11.47 22.81 4.93
C ASP A 54 12.43 23.40 5.98
N PRO A 55 12.29 24.68 6.37
CA PRO A 55 13.11 25.28 7.41
C PRO A 55 12.99 24.56 8.77
N LYS A 56 11.90 23.83 9.00
CA LYS A 56 11.70 23.02 10.22
C LYS A 56 12.29 21.62 10.11
N GLY A 57 12.75 21.22 8.92
CA GLY A 57 13.33 19.91 8.67
C GLY A 57 12.36 18.74 8.85
N VAL A 58 11.06 18.93 8.55
CA VAL A 58 10.06 17.85 8.71
C VAL A 58 9.69 17.24 7.36
N LEU A 59 9.22 18.07 6.42
CA LEU A 59 8.68 17.60 5.14
C LEU A 59 8.93 18.62 4.03
N ASP A 60 9.82 18.29 3.09
CA ASP A 60 10.05 19.14 1.91
C ASP A 60 8.89 18.94 0.92
N LEU A 61 8.40 20.04 0.35
CA LEU A 61 7.26 20.07 -0.59
C LEU A 61 7.54 21.06 -1.74
N PRO A 62 6.86 20.91 -2.90
CA PRO A 62 6.94 21.88 -3.98
C PRO A 62 6.39 23.26 -3.58
N GLU A 63 6.79 24.29 -4.32
CA GLU A 63 6.31 25.65 -4.08
C GLU A 63 4.77 25.73 -4.17
N GLY A 64 4.16 26.42 -3.21
CA GLY A 64 2.70 26.56 -3.12
C GLY A 64 1.99 25.45 -2.33
N PHE A 65 2.70 24.40 -1.92
CA PHE A 65 2.20 23.38 -1.00
C PHE A 65 2.58 23.69 0.45
N ARG A 66 1.77 23.20 1.38
CA ARG A 66 1.99 23.28 2.83
C ARG A 66 1.46 22.04 3.52
N TYR A 67 2.05 21.68 4.66
CA TYR A 67 1.57 20.57 5.48
C TYR A 67 1.02 21.04 6.84
N ARG A 68 0.17 20.18 7.43
CA ARG A 68 -0.18 20.16 8.85
C ARG A 68 0.10 18.76 9.38
N ILE A 69 0.65 18.68 10.58
CA ILE A 69 0.78 17.42 11.31
C ILE A 69 -0.53 17.17 12.04
N LEU A 70 -1.15 16.02 11.77
CA LEU A 70 -2.42 15.64 12.36
C LEU A 70 -2.22 14.85 13.66
N SER A 71 -1.23 13.95 13.67
CA SER A 71 -0.98 13.00 14.77
C SER A 71 0.47 12.52 14.72
N ARG A 72 1.04 12.24 15.90
CA ARG A 72 2.41 11.74 16.10
C ARG A 72 2.41 10.58 17.08
N GLU A 73 3.19 9.55 16.78
CA GLU A 73 3.49 8.43 17.67
C GLU A 73 3.86 8.93 19.08
N GLY A 74 3.30 8.29 20.10
CA GLY A 74 3.61 8.56 21.51
C GLY A 74 2.86 9.75 22.14
N ASP A 75 2.17 10.58 21.35
CA ASP A 75 1.21 11.56 21.87
C ASP A 75 0.02 10.85 22.52
N GLU A 76 -0.74 11.54 23.37
CA GLU A 76 -2.00 10.99 23.90
C GLU A 76 -3.07 10.96 22.80
N LEU A 77 -3.75 9.83 22.64
CA LEU A 77 -4.96 9.75 21.84
C LEU A 77 -6.00 10.71 22.44
N ARG A 78 -6.69 11.46 21.57
CA ARG A 78 -7.72 12.43 22.02
C ARG A 78 -8.89 11.78 22.75
N SER A 79 -9.10 10.48 22.54
CA SER A 79 -10.08 9.67 23.26
C SER A 79 -9.70 9.39 24.73
N GLY A 80 -8.42 9.48 25.08
CA GLY A 80 -7.89 9.06 26.38
C GLY A 80 -7.66 7.55 26.51
N GLU A 81 -7.74 6.79 25.41
CA GLU A 81 -7.55 5.32 25.40
C GLU A 81 -6.07 4.89 25.52
N GLY A 82 -5.14 5.84 25.48
CA GLY A 82 -3.70 5.58 25.59
C GLY A 82 -2.91 6.43 24.61
N LYS A 83 -1.75 5.92 24.20
CA LYS A 83 -0.83 6.61 23.29
C LYS A 83 -1.14 6.34 21.83
N VAL A 84 -0.81 7.30 20.96
CA VAL A 84 -0.76 7.11 19.51
C VAL A 84 0.25 6.00 19.20
N PRO A 85 -0.18 4.90 18.54
CA PRO A 85 0.68 3.74 18.31
C PRO A 85 1.77 4.01 17.26
N SER A 86 2.83 3.18 17.26
CA SER A 86 3.94 3.25 16.29
C SER A 86 3.54 2.77 14.89
N ASN A 87 4.46 2.87 13.93
CA ASN A 87 4.39 2.25 12.60
C ASN A 87 3.15 2.65 11.79
N HIS A 88 3.00 3.95 11.52
CA HIS A 88 1.83 4.47 10.79
C HIS A 88 1.85 4.05 9.32
N ASP A 89 0.87 3.26 8.89
CA ASP A 89 0.90 2.60 7.59
C ASP A 89 -0.35 2.93 6.73
N GLY A 90 -0.90 1.96 6.00
CA GLY A 90 -2.05 2.08 5.11
C GLY A 90 -3.18 2.91 5.69
N MET A 91 -3.73 3.81 4.86
CA MET A 91 -4.75 4.74 5.31
C MET A 91 -5.71 5.10 4.18
N SER A 92 -6.98 5.33 4.54
CA SER A 92 -7.98 5.89 3.65
C SER A 92 -8.76 7.02 4.30
N ALA A 93 -9.27 7.93 3.46
CA ALA A 93 -10.09 9.07 3.86
C ALA A 93 -11.54 8.90 3.37
N PHE A 94 -12.49 9.06 4.29
CA PHE A 94 -13.92 8.88 4.07
C PHE A 94 -14.68 10.18 4.31
N GLY A 95 -15.72 10.41 3.50
CA GLY A 95 -16.56 11.60 3.60
C GLY A 95 -17.48 11.55 4.83
N GLY A 96 -17.52 12.65 5.57
CA GLY A 96 -18.43 12.85 6.70
C GLY A 96 -19.42 13.99 6.47
N ARG A 97 -20.47 14.05 7.29
CA ARG A 97 -21.46 15.15 7.25
C ARG A 97 -20.81 16.50 7.54
N GLY A 98 -21.28 17.56 6.87
CA GLY A 98 -20.83 18.93 7.12
C GLY A 98 -19.38 19.20 6.69
N GLY A 99 -18.88 18.46 5.70
CA GLY A 99 -17.50 18.59 5.20
C GLY A 99 -16.46 17.96 6.12
N ARG A 100 -16.87 17.09 7.06
CA ARG A 100 -15.92 16.31 7.86
C ARG A 100 -15.22 15.28 7.01
N VAL A 101 -14.01 14.91 7.42
CA VAL A 101 -13.26 13.78 6.86
C VAL A 101 -12.94 12.81 7.99
N HIS A 102 -13.14 11.53 7.75
CA HIS A 102 -12.73 10.46 8.66
C HIS A 102 -11.53 9.74 8.06
N LEU A 103 -10.44 9.60 8.80
CA LEU A 103 -9.29 8.80 8.39
C LEU A 103 -9.30 7.50 9.20
N VAL A 104 -9.02 6.37 8.56
CA VAL A 104 -8.66 5.12 9.24
C VAL A 104 -7.24 4.81 8.86
N ARG A 105 -6.37 4.71 9.86
CA ARG A 105 -4.92 4.53 9.71
C ARG A 105 -4.50 3.23 10.37
N ASN A 106 -3.80 2.39 9.62
CA ASN A 106 -3.17 1.18 10.12
C ASN A 106 -1.94 1.47 10.99
N HIS A 107 -1.65 0.52 11.87
CA HIS A 107 -0.43 0.45 12.65
C HIS A 107 0.23 -0.90 12.39
N GLU A 108 1.29 -0.91 11.59
CA GLU A 108 2.03 -2.12 11.18
C GLU A 108 2.97 -2.62 12.31
N ASN A 109 2.44 -2.65 13.52
CA ASN A 109 3.18 -3.10 14.68
C ASN A 109 3.34 -4.62 14.63
N ARG A 110 4.58 -5.04 14.44
CA ARG A 110 5.08 -6.38 14.79
C ARG A 110 5.15 -6.53 16.32
N VAL A 111 5.53 -7.70 16.82
CA VAL A 111 5.70 -7.92 18.27
C VAL A 111 6.77 -7.03 18.91
N SER A 112 7.71 -6.54 18.11
CA SER A 112 8.72 -5.54 18.49
C SER A 112 8.20 -4.10 18.51
N GLY A 113 6.95 -3.86 18.06
CA GLY A 113 6.33 -2.54 18.02
C GLY A 113 6.46 -1.81 19.36
N LYS A 114 6.94 -0.57 19.29
CA LYS A 114 7.34 0.23 20.46
C LYS A 114 6.13 0.72 21.25
N VAL A 115 5.14 1.31 20.56
CA VAL A 115 3.87 1.73 21.14
C VAL A 115 2.75 0.89 20.51
N PRO A 116 2.15 -0.08 21.24
CA PRO A 116 1.09 -0.93 20.70
C PRO A 116 -0.22 -0.16 20.53
N VAL A 117 -1.12 -0.66 19.68
CA VAL A 117 -2.50 -0.17 19.67
C VAL A 117 -3.16 -0.54 21.00
N PRO A 118 -3.70 0.43 21.78
CA PRO A 118 -4.31 0.13 23.07
C PRO A 118 -5.48 -0.84 22.94
N THR A 119 -5.59 -1.78 23.89
CA THR A 119 -6.72 -2.72 23.93
C THR A 119 -7.98 -1.99 24.39
N VAL A 120 -9.06 -2.20 23.64
CA VAL A 120 -10.39 -1.64 23.92
C VAL A 120 -11.43 -2.77 23.83
N GLU A 121 -12.32 -2.83 24.81
CA GLU A 121 -13.38 -3.84 24.87
C GLU A 121 -14.26 -3.79 23.60
N GLY A 122 -14.53 -4.95 23.00
CA GLY A 122 -15.29 -5.06 21.76
C GLY A 122 -14.54 -4.67 20.48
N LEU A 123 -13.35 -4.08 20.59
CA LEU A 123 -12.48 -3.71 19.46
C LEU A 123 -11.15 -4.49 19.43
N THR A 124 -10.91 -5.40 20.38
CA THR A 124 -9.66 -6.17 20.47
C THR A 124 -9.84 -7.59 19.94
N TYR A 125 -9.09 -7.96 18.90
CA TYR A 125 -9.06 -9.32 18.37
C TYR A 125 -8.27 -10.26 19.29
N ASP A 126 -6.96 -10.10 19.36
CA ASP A 126 -6.04 -10.82 20.24
C ASP A 126 -5.31 -9.83 21.14
N PRO A 127 -5.49 -9.83 22.47
CA PRO A 127 -4.79 -8.91 23.36
C PRO A 127 -3.25 -8.97 23.29
N ALA A 128 -2.67 -10.05 22.75
CA ALA A 128 -1.23 -10.15 22.49
C ALA A 128 -0.80 -9.40 21.21
N GLY A 129 -1.73 -9.17 20.28
CA GLY A 129 -1.53 -8.36 19.08
C GLY A 129 -1.21 -6.91 19.41
N LYS A 130 -0.18 -6.36 18.77
CA LYS A 130 0.23 -4.96 18.93
C LYS A 130 -0.23 -4.06 17.78
N GLY A 131 -0.66 -4.64 16.67
CA GLY A 131 -1.21 -3.96 15.50
C GLY A 131 -2.66 -3.55 15.71
N GLY A 132 -3.20 -2.90 14.69
CA GLY A 132 -4.56 -2.40 14.66
C GLY A 132 -4.72 -1.17 13.79
N CYS A 133 -5.80 -0.45 14.01
CA CYS A 133 -6.05 0.84 13.38
C CYS A 133 -6.45 1.88 14.41
N THR A 134 -6.17 3.14 14.10
CA THR A 134 -6.78 4.30 14.74
C THR A 134 -7.67 5.04 13.75
N ALA A 135 -8.71 5.71 14.27
CA ALA A 135 -9.62 6.54 13.49
C ALA A 135 -9.54 8.00 13.90
N LEU A 136 -9.28 8.88 12.94
CA LEU A 136 -9.26 10.34 13.13
C LEU A 136 -10.52 10.94 12.51
N THR A 137 -11.12 11.93 13.19
CA THR A 137 -12.18 12.76 12.61
C THR A 137 -11.67 14.19 12.48
N LEU A 138 -11.69 14.71 11.27
CA LEU A 138 -11.32 16.07 10.91
C LEU A 138 -12.57 16.92 10.67
N ASP A 139 -12.55 18.18 11.10
CA ASP A 139 -13.56 19.14 10.69
C ASP A 139 -13.36 19.63 9.25
N SER A 140 -14.29 20.45 8.75
CA SER A 140 -14.22 21.03 7.40
C SER A 140 -13.06 22.00 7.15
N ARG A 141 -12.24 22.27 8.17
CA ARG A 141 -10.99 23.05 8.07
C ARG A 141 -9.76 22.17 8.26
N GLY A 142 -9.93 20.85 8.25
CA GLY A 142 -8.88 19.86 8.44
C GLY A 142 -8.28 19.85 9.86
N ARG A 143 -9.02 20.29 10.89
CA ARG A 143 -8.57 20.23 12.28
C ARG A 143 -9.05 18.93 12.92
N VAL A 144 -8.16 18.26 13.65
CA VAL A 144 -8.49 17.01 14.35
C VAL A 144 -9.48 17.27 15.49
N GLN A 145 -10.69 16.72 15.37
CA GLN A 145 -11.74 16.77 16.40
C GLN A 145 -11.64 15.57 17.35
N SER A 146 -11.31 14.39 16.84
CA SER A 146 -11.07 13.19 17.64
C SER A 146 -10.05 12.28 16.98
N GLU A 147 -9.38 11.47 17.80
CA GLU A 147 -8.48 10.39 17.42
C GLU A 147 -8.68 9.28 18.47
N ARG A 148 -8.93 8.05 18.02
CA ARG A 148 -9.32 6.91 18.88
C ARG A 148 -8.87 5.57 18.29
N VAL A 149 -8.86 4.52 19.10
CA VAL A 149 -8.70 3.14 18.63
C VAL A 149 -9.90 2.75 17.75
N ALA A 150 -9.61 2.13 16.61
CA ALA A 150 -10.64 1.63 15.70
C ALA A 150 -10.69 0.09 15.70
N ILE A 151 -9.54 -0.56 15.72
CA ILE A 151 -9.40 -1.99 16.00
C ILE A 151 -8.03 -2.20 16.66
N ALA A 152 -7.93 -3.13 17.59
CA ALA A 152 -6.71 -3.48 18.29
C ALA A 152 -6.51 -4.98 18.31
N GLY A 153 -5.31 -5.42 18.67
CA GLY A 153 -5.03 -6.84 18.83
C GLY A 153 -4.96 -7.61 17.52
N THR A 154 -4.81 -6.92 16.40
CA THR A 154 -4.40 -7.51 15.12
C THR A 154 -2.88 -7.42 15.02
N ALA A 155 -2.29 -7.97 13.96
CA ALA A 155 -0.85 -8.08 13.79
C ALA A 155 -0.41 -7.53 12.44
N VAL A 156 0.66 -6.72 12.45
CA VAL A 156 1.35 -6.31 11.22
C VAL A 156 0.38 -5.73 10.18
N ASN A 157 -0.46 -4.79 10.61
CA ASN A 157 -1.43 -4.17 9.72
C ASN A 157 -0.70 -3.28 8.70
N CYS A 158 -0.41 -3.81 7.52
CA CYS A 158 0.32 -3.08 6.46
C CYS A 158 -0.63 -2.14 5.73
N ALA A 159 -1.14 -2.56 4.57
CA ALA A 159 -2.08 -1.79 3.77
C ALA A 159 -3.54 -2.29 3.92
N GLY A 160 -4.30 -2.21 2.83
CA GLY A 160 -5.71 -2.49 2.83
C GLY A 160 -6.43 -1.85 1.66
N GLY A 161 -7.72 -1.57 1.84
CA GLY A 161 -8.48 -0.88 0.81
C GLY A 161 -9.87 -0.43 1.26
N PRO A 162 -10.39 0.68 0.69
CA PRO A 162 -11.72 1.16 1.00
C PRO A 162 -12.78 0.28 0.33
N THR A 163 -13.90 0.09 1.01
CA THR A 163 -15.09 -0.53 0.43
C THR A 163 -15.98 0.52 -0.26
N PRO A 164 -16.84 0.12 -1.21
CA PRO A 164 -17.84 1.01 -1.81
C PRO A 164 -18.92 1.53 -0.83
N TRP A 165 -18.93 1.05 0.41
CA TRP A 165 -19.87 1.45 1.46
C TRP A 165 -19.18 2.17 2.64
N ASP A 166 -18.06 2.82 2.34
CA ASP A 166 -17.32 3.71 3.25
C ASP A 166 -16.80 3.02 4.52
N THR A 167 -16.26 1.82 4.39
CA THR A 167 -15.46 1.15 5.43
C THR A 167 -14.04 0.87 4.94
N TRP A 168 -13.11 0.66 5.86
CA TRP A 168 -11.73 0.25 5.57
C TRP A 168 -11.57 -1.25 5.79
N LEU A 169 -10.97 -1.96 4.84
CA LEU A 169 -10.48 -3.32 5.06
C LEU A 169 -9.00 -3.23 5.41
N THR A 170 -8.65 -3.49 6.66
CA THR A 170 -7.25 -3.57 7.12
C THR A 170 -6.73 -4.99 6.95
N CYS A 171 -5.48 -5.12 6.52
CA CYS A 171 -4.86 -6.39 6.16
C CYS A 171 -3.70 -6.71 7.11
N GLU A 172 -3.69 -7.92 7.69
CA GLU A 172 -2.55 -8.42 8.44
C GLU A 172 -1.52 -9.06 7.48
N GLU A 173 -0.32 -8.49 7.44
CA GLU A 173 0.82 -8.96 6.63
C GLU A 173 1.64 -10.01 7.41
N THR A 174 0.99 -11.10 7.82
CA THR A 174 1.66 -12.18 8.55
C THR A 174 0.97 -13.52 8.33
N GLU A 175 1.73 -14.60 8.53
CA GLU A 175 1.21 -15.96 8.58
C GLU A 175 1.44 -16.58 9.97
N ASP A 176 1.48 -15.77 11.02
CA ASP A 176 1.65 -16.30 12.37
C ASP A 176 0.40 -17.05 12.86
N ARG A 177 0.63 -18.06 13.69
CA ARG A 177 -0.42 -18.88 14.31
C ARG A 177 -0.46 -18.63 15.80
N ALA A 178 -1.54 -19.04 16.44
CA ALA A 178 -1.61 -19.10 17.89
C ALA A 178 -0.41 -19.91 18.44
N GLY A 179 0.29 -19.34 19.43
CA GLY A 179 1.52 -19.90 20.00
C GLY A 179 2.81 -19.37 19.37
N THR A 180 2.75 -18.75 18.18
CA THR A 180 3.89 -18.03 17.59
C THR A 180 3.93 -16.61 18.11
N ASN A 181 5.12 -16.09 18.42
CA ASN A 181 5.31 -14.67 18.80
C ASN A 181 4.44 -14.20 19.99
N GLY A 182 3.94 -15.13 20.81
CA GLY A 182 3.06 -14.84 21.95
C GLY A 182 1.58 -14.65 21.60
N TYR A 183 1.19 -14.79 20.34
CA TYR A 183 -0.20 -14.71 19.92
C TYR A 183 -1.04 -15.84 20.53
N THR A 184 -2.26 -15.51 20.91
CA THR A 184 -3.27 -16.45 21.44
C THR A 184 -4.26 -16.90 20.38
N LYS A 185 -4.28 -16.22 19.23
CA LYS A 185 -5.11 -16.53 18.06
C LYS A 185 -4.26 -16.66 16.80
N ASP A 186 -4.83 -17.29 15.78
CA ASP A 186 -4.22 -17.29 14.45
C ASP A 186 -4.34 -15.88 13.84
N HIS A 187 -3.31 -15.46 13.10
CA HIS A 187 -3.27 -14.19 12.38
C HIS A 187 -3.09 -14.43 10.88
N GLY A 188 -3.12 -13.34 10.11
CA GLY A 188 -3.07 -13.31 8.66
C GLY A 188 -4.44 -13.12 8.04
N PHE A 189 -5.31 -12.34 8.68
CA PHE A 189 -6.68 -12.09 8.23
C PHE A 189 -6.92 -10.64 7.86
N ILE A 190 -7.99 -10.42 7.07
CA ILE A 190 -8.55 -9.09 6.82
C ILE A 190 -9.62 -8.77 7.86
N PHE A 191 -9.70 -7.51 8.29
CA PHE A 191 -10.74 -7.00 9.19
C PHE A 191 -11.43 -5.78 8.60
N GLU A 192 -12.74 -5.66 8.81
CA GLU A 192 -13.50 -4.48 8.40
C GLU A 192 -13.57 -3.45 9.54
N VAL A 193 -13.25 -2.19 9.25
CA VAL A 193 -13.19 -1.08 10.20
C VAL A 193 -14.13 0.03 9.76
N ASP A 194 -15.07 0.39 10.63
CA ASP A 194 -15.92 1.56 10.42
C ASP A 194 -15.18 2.86 10.79
N PRO A 195 -15.14 3.86 9.91
CA PRO A 195 -14.39 5.10 10.14
C PRO A 195 -15.05 6.06 11.15
N VAL A 196 -16.34 5.89 11.44
CA VAL A 196 -17.12 6.80 12.29
C VAL A 196 -17.36 6.21 13.68
N ASP A 197 -17.76 4.94 13.74
CA ASP A 197 -18.14 4.20 14.93
C ASP A 197 -17.62 2.76 14.82
N PRO A 198 -16.36 2.52 15.24
CA PRO A 198 -15.68 1.25 15.04
C PRO A 198 -16.38 0.05 15.69
N HIS A 199 -17.21 0.25 16.72
CA HIS A 199 -17.97 -0.84 17.35
C HIS A 199 -19.03 -1.46 16.43
N ARG A 200 -19.41 -0.79 15.34
CA ARG A 200 -20.34 -1.35 14.34
C ARG A 200 -19.75 -2.52 13.58
N THR A 201 -18.42 -2.55 13.45
CA THR A 201 -17.70 -3.69 12.88
C THR A 201 -17.04 -4.49 14.00
N GLY A 202 -16.37 -3.86 14.96
CA GLY A 202 -15.63 -4.58 15.99
C GLY A 202 -14.50 -5.43 15.40
N ALA A 203 -13.93 -6.31 16.21
CA ALA A 203 -12.75 -7.10 15.84
C ALA A 203 -13.10 -8.50 15.34
N VAL A 204 -13.68 -8.59 14.14
CA VAL A 204 -14.12 -9.87 13.55
C VAL A 204 -13.30 -10.18 12.29
N PRO A 205 -12.49 -11.26 12.26
CA PRO A 205 -11.70 -11.62 11.09
C PRO A 205 -12.61 -12.12 9.95
N LEU A 206 -12.31 -11.70 8.72
CA LEU A 206 -12.98 -12.15 7.50
C LEU A 206 -12.33 -13.42 6.97
N THR A 207 -12.43 -14.51 7.74
CA THR A 207 -11.67 -15.74 7.50
C THR A 207 -11.87 -16.35 6.11
N ALA A 208 -13.06 -16.23 5.51
CA ALA A 208 -13.35 -16.74 4.17
C ALA A 208 -12.54 -16.06 3.04
N MET A 209 -11.95 -14.90 3.30
CA MET A 209 -11.06 -14.19 2.37
C MET A 209 -9.64 -14.77 2.34
N GLY A 210 -9.34 -15.73 3.22
CA GLY A 210 -8.06 -16.43 3.22
C GLY A 210 -7.16 -16.03 4.37
N ARG A 211 -6.16 -16.89 4.62
CA ARG A 211 -5.15 -16.67 5.65
C ARG A 211 -3.74 -16.74 5.07
N PHE A 212 -3.16 -15.56 4.82
CA PHE A 212 -1.82 -15.37 4.24
C PHE A 212 -1.31 -13.97 4.62
N ALA A 213 -0.11 -13.60 4.18
CA ALA A 213 0.42 -12.24 4.36
C ALA A 213 -0.30 -11.26 3.42
N HIS A 214 -1.44 -10.73 3.86
CA HIS A 214 -2.25 -9.81 3.06
C HIS A 214 -1.61 -8.44 3.02
N GLU A 215 -1.37 -7.91 1.82
CA GLU A 215 -0.93 -6.53 1.67
C GLU A 215 -2.12 -5.58 1.50
N ALA A 216 -2.70 -5.58 0.29
CA ALA A 216 -3.67 -4.59 -0.13
C ALA A 216 -4.86 -5.25 -0.82
N ILE A 217 -5.98 -4.53 -0.84
CA ILE A 217 -7.19 -4.99 -1.51
C ILE A 217 -7.80 -3.93 -2.41
N ALA A 218 -8.52 -4.40 -3.42
CA ALA A 218 -9.36 -3.56 -4.27
C ALA A 218 -10.75 -4.19 -4.45
N VAL A 219 -11.80 -3.43 -4.20
CA VAL A 219 -13.18 -3.89 -4.43
C VAL A 219 -13.68 -3.43 -5.80
N ASP A 220 -14.14 -4.36 -6.65
CA ASP A 220 -14.90 -4.02 -7.85
C ASP A 220 -16.23 -3.36 -7.43
N PRO A 221 -16.44 -2.06 -7.67
CA PRO A 221 -17.63 -1.35 -7.20
C PRO A 221 -18.91 -1.76 -7.96
N ARG A 222 -18.79 -2.50 -9.07
CA ARG A 222 -19.93 -2.99 -9.87
C ARG A 222 -20.34 -4.40 -9.48
N ARG A 223 -19.37 -5.26 -9.15
CA ARG A 223 -19.62 -6.70 -8.88
C ARG A 223 -19.44 -7.09 -7.41
N GLY A 224 -18.77 -6.27 -6.61
CA GLY A 224 -18.41 -6.58 -5.23
C GLY A 224 -17.35 -7.66 -5.08
N VAL A 225 -16.62 -8.00 -6.15
CA VAL A 225 -15.45 -8.90 -6.08
C VAL A 225 -14.34 -8.15 -5.36
N VAL A 226 -13.66 -8.81 -4.42
CA VAL A 226 -12.49 -8.25 -3.75
C VAL A 226 -11.25 -8.89 -4.37
N TYR A 227 -10.27 -8.10 -4.76
CA TYR A 227 -8.96 -8.56 -5.23
C TYR A 227 -7.94 -8.33 -4.13
N GLU A 228 -7.02 -9.26 -3.94
CA GLU A 228 -6.13 -9.30 -2.78
C GLU A 228 -4.72 -9.69 -3.23
N THR A 229 -3.71 -9.08 -2.63
CA THR A 229 -2.30 -9.35 -2.88
C THR A 229 -1.65 -10.03 -1.67
N GLU A 230 -0.74 -10.97 -1.94
CA GLU A 230 0.05 -11.64 -0.91
C GLU A 230 1.51 -11.21 -1.01
N ASP A 231 1.98 -10.47 0.01
CA ASP A 231 3.39 -10.13 0.09
C ASP A 231 4.18 -11.33 0.62
N ALA A 232 4.65 -12.14 -0.34
CA ALA A 232 5.62 -13.19 -0.07
C ALA A 232 6.81 -13.07 -1.02
N PHE A 233 7.99 -12.93 -0.43
CA PHE A 233 9.26 -12.80 -1.14
C PHE A 233 10.13 -14.07 -1.10
N GLU A 234 9.75 -15.10 -0.34
CA GLU A 234 10.41 -16.41 -0.34
C GLU A 234 9.71 -17.38 -1.30
N LYS A 235 10.46 -18.24 -2.00
CA LYS A 235 9.90 -19.18 -2.98
C LYS A 235 9.14 -20.34 -2.30
N PRO A 236 7.96 -20.77 -2.81
CA PRO A 236 7.19 -20.21 -3.93
C PRO A 236 6.60 -18.84 -3.56
N PHE A 237 6.72 -17.85 -4.45
CA PHE A 237 6.34 -16.47 -4.12
C PHE A 237 4.83 -16.27 -3.96
N GLY A 238 4.41 -15.05 -3.63
CA GLY A 238 3.01 -14.70 -3.41
C GLY A 238 2.11 -14.91 -4.63
N LEU A 239 0.80 -14.94 -4.38
CA LEU A 239 -0.25 -15.08 -5.38
C LEU A 239 -1.15 -13.83 -5.43
N PHE A 240 -1.79 -13.62 -6.58
CA PHE A 240 -2.86 -12.63 -6.73
C PHE A 240 -4.21 -13.32 -6.64
N TYR A 241 -5.08 -12.84 -5.75
CA TYR A 241 -6.35 -13.48 -5.43
C TYR A 241 -7.55 -12.66 -5.87
N ARG A 242 -8.69 -13.36 -5.97
CA ARG A 242 -10.01 -12.74 -5.90
C ARG A 242 -10.91 -13.50 -4.95
N PHE A 243 -11.63 -12.76 -4.13
CA PHE A 243 -12.72 -13.26 -3.31
C PHE A 243 -14.07 -12.88 -3.93
N LEU A 244 -14.94 -13.88 -4.03
CA LEU A 244 -16.31 -13.77 -4.52
C LEU A 244 -17.28 -13.82 -3.33
N PRO A 245 -17.76 -12.68 -2.79
CA PRO A 245 -18.61 -12.70 -1.61
C PRO A 245 -19.99 -13.31 -1.90
N ASN A 246 -20.57 -13.97 -0.91
CA ASN A 246 -21.97 -14.44 -0.98
C ASN A 246 -22.98 -13.29 -0.94
N ARG A 247 -22.59 -12.13 -0.37
CA ARG A 247 -23.39 -10.90 -0.34
C ARG A 247 -22.58 -9.72 -0.88
N PRO A 248 -22.29 -9.70 -2.20
CA PRO A 248 -21.51 -8.64 -2.81
C PRO A 248 -22.27 -7.31 -2.70
N LEU A 249 -21.55 -6.22 -2.44
CA LEU A 249 -22.12 -4.87 -2.31
C LEU A 249 -23.25 -4.76 -1.27
N GLY A 250 -23.27 -5.66 -0.27
CA GLY A 250 -24.31 -5.72 0.76
C GLY A 250 -24.15 -4.69 1.89
N GLY A 251 -23.13 -3.84 1.83
CA GLY A 251 -22.81 -2.85 2.86
C GLY A 251 -21.99 -3.40 4.01
N ARG A 252 -21.86 -2.60 5.07
CA ARG A 252 -21.09 -2.92 6.28
C ARG A 252 -21.44 -4.32 6.80
N GLY A 253 -20.42 -5.14 7.05
CA GLY A 253 -20.54 -6.49 7.58
C GLY A 253 -20.98 -7.55 6.58
N SER A 254 -21.26 -7.21 5.31
CA SER A 254 -21.77 -8.18 4.34
C SER A 254 -20.75 -9.25 3.97
N LEU A 255 -19.45 -8.93 4.03
CA LEU A 255 -18.35 -9.87 3.75
C LEU A 255 -18.28 -11.04 4.75
N ARG A 256 -18.87 -10.89 5.95
CA ARG A 256 -19.00 -11.97 6.94
C ARG A 256 -19.89 -13.12 6.49
N ALA A 257 -20.70 -12.91 5.45
CA ALA A 257 -21.49 -13.98 4.85
C ALA A 257 -20.62 -15.05 4.15
N GLY A 258 -19.30 -14.86 4.10
CA GLY A 258 -18.37 -15.75 3.43
C GLY A 258 -18.45 -15.62 1.91
N GLY A 259 -17.77 -16.53 1.21
CA GLY A 259 -17.63 -16.50 -0.23
C GLY A 259 -16.68 -17.59 -0.71
N ARG A 260 -16.16 -17.42 -1.93
CA ARG A 260 -15.12 -18.29 -2.48
C ARG A 260 -13.87 -17.49 -2.77
N LEU A 261 -12.73 -17.95 -2.29
CA LEU A 261 -11.41 -17.41 -2.61
C LEU A 261 -10.82 -18.17 -3.80
N GLN A 262 -10.27 -17.44 -4.76
CA GLN A 262 -9.63 -18.01 -5.95
C GLN A 262 -8.28 -17.33 -6.19
N ALA A 263 -7.30 -18.07 -6.67
CA ALA A 263 -6.01 -17.54 -7.10
C ALA A 263 -5.94 -17.41 -8.63
N MET A 264 -5.20 -16.41 -9.11
CA MET A 264 -5.03 -16.14 -10.54
C MET A 264 -4.09 -17.15 -11.19
N ARG A 265 -4.49 -17.68 -12.34
CA ARG A 265 -3.61 -18.41 -13.26
C ARG A 265 -3.58 -17.72 -14.61
N VAL A 266 -2.38 -17.36 -15.06
CA VAL A 266 -2.07 -16.92 -16.40
C VAL A 266 -1.58 -18.14 -17.19
N PRO A 267 -2.32 -18.64 -18.20
CA PRO A 267 -1.92 -19.83 -18.95
C PRO A 267 -0.52 -19.69 -19.55
N GLY A 268 0.38 -20.63 -19.21
CA GLY A 268 1.76 -20.65 -19.71
C GLY A 268 2.73 -19.71 -18.98
N VAL A 269 2.28 -18.95 -17.98
CA VAL A 269 3.13 -18.02 -17.21
C VAL A 269 3.08 -18.41 -15.73
N PRO A 270 4.02 -19.26 -15.25
CA PRO A 270 4.07 -19.67 -13.85
C PRO A 270 4.62 -18.58 -12.92
N ASP A 271 5.36 -17.61 -13.46
CA ASP A 271 6.02 -16.53 -12.72
C ASP A 271 5.89 -15.23 -13.53
N LEU A 272 5.22 -14.22 -12.97
CA LEU A 272 5.01 -12.93 -13.65
C LEU A 272 6.31 -12.20 -13.97
N SER A 273 7.38 -12.41 -13.18
CA SER A 273 8.68 -11.77 -13.43
C SER A 273 9.26 -12.15 -14.80
N SER A 274 8.86 -13.29 -15.38
CA SER A 274 9.27 -13.69 -16.73
C SER A 274 8.79 -12.74 -17.84
N VAL A 275 7.78 -11.91 -17.56
CA VAL A 275 7.24 -10.94 -18.50
C VAL A 275 7.88 -9.58 -18.25
N GLN A 276 8.58 -9.06 -19.26
CA GLN A 276 9.33 -7.80 -19.16
C GLN A 276 8.87 -6.76 -20.19
N ASP A 277 8.14 -7.17 -21.21
CA ASP A 277 7.67 -6.30 -22.27
C ASP A 277 6.43 -5.52 -21.83
N VAL A 278 6.60 -4.22 -21.58
CA VAL A 278 5.48 -3.32 -21.29
C VAL A 278 4.47 -3.35 -22.43
N GLY A 279 3.20 -3.55 -22.10
CA GLY A 279 2.10 -3.75 -23.04
C GLY A 279 1.83 -5.22 -23.39
N ALA A 280 2.59 -6.19 -22.85
CA ALA A 280 2.25 -7.60 -22.97
C ALA A 280 0.83 -7.86 -22.43
N GLU A 281 0.01 -8.54 -23.23
CA GLU A 281 -1.37 -8.88 -22.91
C GLU A 281 -1.57 -10.40 -22.86
N PHE A 282 -2.31 -10.85 -21.85
CA PHE A 282 -2.71 -12.24 -21.69
C PHE A 282 -4.23 -12.29 -21.58
N ASP A 283 -4.87 -12.91 -22.57
CA ASP A 283 -6.29 -13.19 -22.55
C ASP A 283 -6.60 -14.50 -21.83
N HIS A 284 -7.88 -14.71 -21.52
CA HIS A 284 -8.39 -15.94 -20.91
C HIS A 284 -7.83 -16.25 -19.52
N ILE A 285 -7.53 -15.22 -18.72
CA ILE A 285 -7.07 -15.40 -17.34
C ILE A 285 -8.01 -16.33 -16.58
N GLU A 286 -7.42 -17.37 -15.98
CA GLU A 286 -8.09 -18.38 -15.20
C GLU A 286 -8.08 -18.00 -13.72
N TRP A 287 -9.10 -18.45 -13.01
CA TRP A 287 -9.23 -18.27 -11.56
C TRP A 287 -9.56 -19.62 -10.97
N VAL A 288 -8.65 -20.12 -10.15
CA VAL A 288 -8.70 -21.47 -9.59
C VAL A 288 -9.11 -21.35 -8.13
N ASP A 289 -10.10 -22.12 -7.69
CA ASP A 289 -10.51 -22.15 -6.28
C ASP A 289 -9.31 -22.50 -5.40
N VAL A 290 -9.10 -21.73 -4.32
CA VAL A 290 -8.10 -22.04 -3.30
C VAL A 290 -8.56 -23.30 -2.55
N PRO A 291 -7.75 -24.38 -2.50
CA PRO A 291 -8.18 -25.64 -1.90
C PRO A 291 -8.56 -25.52 -0.42
N ASP A 292 -7.73 -24.82 0.37
CA ASP A 292 -7.96 -24.53 1.78
C ASP A 292 -7.65 -23.05 2.09
N PRO A 293 -8.67 -22.17 2.07
CA PRO A 293 -8.48 -20.75 2.40
C PRO A 293 -8.02 -20.49 3.84
N GLN A 294 -8.20 -21.43 4.78
CA GLN A 294 -7.73 -21.25 6.15
C GLN A 294 -6.26 -21.60 6.33
N ALA A 295 -5.62 -22.15 5.28
CA ALA A 295 -4.25 -22.62 5.31
C ALA A 295 -3.97 -23.54 6.52
N ALA A 296 -4.96 -24.33 6.94
CA ALA A 296 -4.99 -25.01 8.24
C ALA A 296 -3.74 -25.89 8.48
N GLN A 297 -3.20 -26.45 7.40
CA GLN A 297 -1.95 -27.20 7.41
C GLN A 297 -0.89 -26.59 6.50
N THR A 298 -1.31 -26.09 5.33
CA THR A 298 -0.39 -25.65 4.27
C THR A 298 -0.73 -24.22 3.88
N PRO A 299 0.23 -23.27 4.00
CA PRO A 299 0.09 -21.93 3.45
C PRO A 299 -0.41 -21.96 2.00
N ILE A 300 -1.29 -21.02 1.62
CA ILE A 300 -2.03 -21.11 0.36
C ILE A 300 -1.11 -21.18 -0.85
N ARG A 301 -0.04 -20.38 -0.88
CA ARG A 301 0.98 -20.40 -1.95
C ARG A 301 1.70 -21.74 -2.15
N PHE A 302 1.61 -22.68 -1.20
CA PHE A 302 2.19 -24.03 -1.30
C PHE A 302 1.16 -25.12 -1.60
N GLN A 303 -0.12 -24.79 -1.70
CA GLN A 303 -1.17 -25.78 -1.95
C GLN A 303 -1.13 -26.26 -3.41
N ASP A 304 -1.64 -27.48 -3.64
CA ASP A 304 -1.75 -28.05 -4.98
C ASP A 304 -2.99 -27.49 -5.71
N PHE A 305 -2.75 -26.59 -6.67
CA PHE A 305 -3.77 -26.04 -7.57
C PHE A 305 -4.08 -26.97 -8.78
N GLY A 306 -3.59 -28.20 -8.75
CA GLY A 306 -3.83 -29.23 -9.74
C GLY A 306 -3.10 -28.97 -11.06
N ARG A 307 -3.59 -29.63 -12.12
CA ARG A 307 -2.98 -29.56 -13.44
C ARG A 307 -2.95 -28.11 -13.96
N GLY A 308 -1.76 -27.65 -14.30
CA GLY A 308 -1.51 -26.27 -14.76
C GLY A 308 -0.94 -25.35 -13.69
N GLY A 309 -0.87 -25.79 -12.43
CA GLY A 309 -0.25 -25.02 -11.33
C GLY A 309 -0.97 -23.70 -11.05
N ILE A 310 -0.23 -22.72 -10.55
CA ILE A 310 -0.72 -21.36 -10.32
C ILE A 310 0.35 -20.34 -10.70
N THR A 311 -0.04 -19.10 -10.96
CA THR A 311 0.91 -18.03 -11.32
C THR A 311 1.38 -17.32 -10.05
N HIS A 312 2.70 -17.27 -9.86
CA HIS A 312 3.35 -16.60 -8.74
C HIS A 312 3.94 -15.26 -9.15
N ALA A 313 4.14 -14.38 -8.17
CA ALA A 313 4.94 -13.17 -8.31
C ALA A 313 5.59 -12.82 -6.97
N GLN A 314 6.84 -12.34 -7.02
CA GLN A 314 7.58 -11.93 -5.83
C GLN A 314 7.08 -10.56 -5.36
N LYS A 315 6.86 -10.42 -4.04
CA LYS A 315 6.47 -9.16 -3.37
C LYS A 315 5.27 -8.45 -4.03
N LEU A 316 4.11 -9.11 -4.00
CA LEU A 316 2.87 -8.51 -4.49
C LEU A 316 2.32 -7.56 -3.42
N GLU A 317 2.28 -6.26 -3.74
CA GLU A 317 1.93 -5.24 -2.75
C GLU A 317 0.68 -4.44 -3.12
N GLY A 318 0.80 -3.15 -3.44
CA GLY A 318 -0.32 -2.25 -3.66
C GLY A 318 -1.36 -2.80 -4.65
N CYS A 319 -2.64 -2.68 -4.28
CA CYS A 319 -3.78 -3.18 -5.05
C CYS A 319 -4.88 -2.10 -5.06
N TYR A 320 -5.38 -1.72 -6.23
CA TYR A 320 -6.37 -0.65 -6.32
C TYR A 320 -7.29 -0.78 -7.54
N TRP A 321 -8.49 -0.21 -7.42
CA TRP A 321 -9.46 -0.17 -8.50
C TRP A 321 -9.36 1.15 -9.27
N GLY A 322 -9.21 1.08 -10.59
CA GLY A 322 -9.11 2.23 -11.49
C GLY A 322 -9.97 2.06 -12.74
N GLY A 323 -10.91 2.99 -12.97
CA GLY A 323 -11.83 2.92 -14.10
C GLY A 323 -12.68 1.64 -14.08
N ARG A 324 -12.30 0.64 -14.86
CA ARG A 324 -12.97 -0.66 -14.98
C ARG A 324 -12.10 -1.87 -14.61
N SER A 325 -10.89 -1.62 -14.15
CA SER A 325 -9.87 -2.64 -13.92
C SER A 325 -9.37 -2.58 -12.49
N VAL A 326 -8.85 -3.70 -12.01
CA VAL A 326 -7.96 -3.74 -10.86
C VAL A 326 -6.53 -3.62 -11.36
N TYR A 327 -5.70 -2.95 -10.58
CA TYR A 327 -4.28 -2.85 -10.78
C TYR A 327 -3.58 -3.35 -9.53
N PHE A 328 -2.46 -4.05 -9.71
CA PHE A 328 -1.66 -4.55 -8.60
C PHE A 328 -0.17 -4.43 -8.91
N VAL A 329 0.63 -4.39 -7.85
CA VAL A 329 2.08 -4.17 -7.94
C VAL A 329 2.83 -5.44 -7.60
N SER A 330 3.93 -5.69 -8.31
CA SER A 330 5.01 -6.59 -7.88
C SER A 330 6.26 -5.74 -7.72
N SER A 331 6.68 -5.53 -6.47
CA SER A 331 7.57 -4.42 -6.13
C SER A 331 9.03 -4.67 -6.47
N PHE A 332 9.43 -5.94 -6.48
CA PHE A 332 10.64 -6.38 -7.14
C PHE A 332 10.56 -7.88 -7.44
N ALA A 333 11.44 -8.34 -8.33
CA ALA A 333 11.80 -9.74 -8.41
C ALA A 333 13.32 -9.86 -8.57
N ARG A 334 13.90 -10.88 -7.93
CA ARG A 334 15.35 -11.13 -7.97
C ARG A 334 15.64 -12.58 -8.32
N ARG A 335 16.47 -12.81 -9.34
CA ARG A 335 16.91 -14.15 -9.73
C ARG A 335 17.68 -14.84 -8.62
N SER A 336 18.37 -14.08 -7.78
CA SER A 336 19.05 -14.59 -6.58
C SER A 336 18.09 -15.32 -5.63
N ASP A 337 16.83 -14.91 -5.61
CA ASP A 337 15.79 -15.44 -4.71
C ASP A 337 14.95 -16.52 -5.43
N GLY A 338 15.25 -16.77 -6.71
CA GLY A 338 14.67 -17.85 -7.51
C GLY A 338 13.53 -17.44 -8.44
N SER A 339 13.34 -16.15 -8.70
CA SER A 339 12.45 -15.64 -9.76
C SER A 339 13.00 -15.86 -11.17
N ALA A 340 12.11 -15.83 -12.16
CA ALA A 340 12.47 -16.05 -13.56
C ALA A 340 13.27 -14.89 -14.18
N ALA A 341 13.01 -13.65 -13.75
CA ALA A 341 13.80 -12.49 -14.15
C ALA A 341 13.88 -11.43 -13.05
N ASP A 342 14.90 -10.57 -13.16
CA ASP A 342 15.03 -9.40 -12.29
C ASP A 342 14.11 -8.27 -12.78
N HIS A 343 13.42 -7.61 -11.86
CA HIS A 343 12.81 -6.30 -12.08
C HIS A 343 12.76 -5.51 -10.77
N PHE A 344 12.64 -4.20 -10.88
CA PHE A 344 12.68 -3.27 -9.73
C PHE A 344 11.30 -2.67 -9.43
N GLY A 345 10.28 -3.25 -10.06
CA GLY A 345 8.88 -2.91 -9.90
C GLY A 345 8.11 -3.26 -11.17
N GLN A 346 6.88 -3.71 -11.02
CA GLN A 346 5.93 -3.93 -12.11
C GLN A 346 4.54 -3.50 -11.66
N VAL A 347 3.80 -2.84 -12.55
CA VAL A 347 2.37 -2.61 -12.35
C VAL A 347 1.60 -3.38 -13.39
N TRP A 348 0.69 -4.22 -12.91
CA TRP A 348 -0.17 -5.07 -13.72
C TRP A 348 -1.60 -4.54 -13.70
N ARG A 349 -2.31 -4.67 -14.81
CA ARG A 349 -3.74 -4.32 -14.95
C ARG A 349 -4.52 -5.57 -15.31
N TYR A 350 -5.58 -5.86 -14.55
CA TYR A 350 -6.55 -6.89 -14.89
C TYR A 350 -7.93 -6.28 -15.21
N ASP A 351 -8.43 -6.52 -16.43
CA ASP A 351 -9.80 -6.20 -16.85
C ASP A 351 -10.70 -7.43 -16.66
N PRO A 352 -11.60 -7.44 -15.65
CA PRO A 352 -12.47 -8.58 -15.40
C PRO A 352 -13.55 -8.80 -16.47
N GLU A 353 -13.91 -7.79 -17.26
CA GLU A 353 -14.88 -7.97 -18.35
C GLU A 353 -14.26 -8.70 -19.54
N ARG A 354 -13.01 -8.40 -19.85
CA ARG A 354 -12.26 -9.08 -20.93
C ARG A 354 -11.54 -10.33 -20.46
N ARG A 355 -11.39 -10.53 -19.15
CA ARG A 355 -10.49 -11.52 -18.54
C ARG A 355 -9.08 -11.40 -19.12
N ARG A 356 -8.58 -10.16 -19.14
CA ARG A 356 -7.28 -9.80 -19.73
C ARG A 356 -6.36 -9.21 -18.67
N LEU A 357 -5.14 -9.73 -18.61
CA LEU A 357 -4.04 -9.16 -17.83
C LEU A 357 -3.10 -8.40 -18.78
N THR A 358 -2.65 -7.22 -18.37
CA THR A 358 -1.70 -6.40 -19.13
C THR A 358 -0.59 -5.91 -18.21
N LEU A 359 0.67 -6.06 -18.61
CA LEU A 359 1.81 -5.41 -17.95
C LEU A 359 1.84 -3.94 -18.37
N VAL A 360 1.58 -3.01 -17.45
CA VAL A 360 1.41 -1.59 -17.81
C VAL A 360 2.63 -0.73 -17.52
N ILE A 361 3.44 -1.11 -16.53
CA ILE A 361 4.68 -0.42 -16.12
C ILE A 361 5.73 -1.46 -15.74
N VAL A 362 6.99 -1.22 -16.11
CA VAL A 362 8.17 -1.94 -15.61
C VAL A 362 9.24 -0.93 -15.21
N PHE A 363 9.86 -1.15 -14.05
CA PHE A 363 11.03 -0.44 -13.56
C PHE A 363 12.29 -1.30 -13.80
N GLY A 364 13.28 -0.75 -14.52
CA GLY A 364 14.44 -1.49 -15.04
C GLY A 364 15.74 -1.33 -14.21
N PRO A 365 16.82 -2.07 -14.53
CA PRO A 365 18.09 -2.08 -13.78
C PRO A 365 18.96 -0.81 -13.92
N ASP A 366 18.71 0.01 -14.95
CA ASP A 366 19.35 1.32 -15.12
C ASP A 366 18.64 2.43 -14.31
N THR A 367 17.66 2.04 -13.49
CA THR A 367 17.17 2.85 -12.37
C THR A 367 18.25 2.78 -11.30
N ASP A 368 18.88 3.90 -10.99
CA ASP A 368 19.87 3.95 -9.91
C ASP A 368 19.15 3.66 -8.59
N VAL A 369 19.65 2.69 -7.81
CA VAL A 369 19.22 2.34 -6.45
C VAL A 369 19.28 3.50 -5.45
N GLN A 370 19.83 4.65 -5.85
CA GLN A 370 19.87 5.93 -5.12
C GLN A 370 18.99 7.03 -5.78
N LEU A 371 18.29 6.71 -6.87
CA LEU A 371 17.34 7.54 -7.60
C LEU A 371 15.93 6.92 -7.54
N PRO A 372 14.88 7.73 -7.75
CA PRO A 372 13.54 7.35 -7.35
C PRO A 372 12.83 6.35 -8.27
N GLY A 373 12.13 5.39 -7.68
CA GLY A 373 11.20 4.47 -8.35
C GLY A 373 11.31 2.98 -8.00
N GLU A 374 12.04 2.57 -6.96
CA GLU A 374 12.12 1.16 -6.56
C GLU A 374 11.15 0.84 -5.41
N SER A 375 10.63 -0.40 -5.37
CA SER A 375 9.66 -0.87 -4.37
C SER A 375 8.41 0.01 -4.20
N PRO A 376 7.64 0.26 -5.29
CA PRO A 376 6.34 0.91 -5.13
C PRO A 376 5.40 0.04 -4.27
N ASP A 377 5.22 0.40 -3.02
CA ASP A 377 4.28 -0.29 -2.13
C ASP A 377 2.90 0.37 -2.27
N ASN A 378 2.68 1.46 -1.53
CA ASN A 378 1.37 2.08 -1.42
C ASN A 378 1.10 3.07 -2.57
N ILE A 379 -0.03 2.90 -3.25
CA ILE A 379 -0.42 3.74 -4.40
C ILE A 379 -1.83 4.30 -4.29
N CYS A 380 -2.00 5.56 -4.73
CA CYS A 380 -3.28 6.27 -4.71
C CYS A 380 -3.50 7.07 -5.99
N LEU A 381 -4.74 7.16 -6.45
CA LEU A 381 -5.12 8.05 -7.54
C LEU A 381 -5.09 9.52 -7.07
N ALA A 382 -4.29 10.33 -7.74
CA ALA A 382 -4.28 11.77 -7.54
C ALA A 382 -5.51 12.43 -8.19
N PRO A 383 -6.07 13.50 -7.60
CA PRO A 383 -7.21 14.25 -8.14
C PRO A 383 -7.00 14.85 -9.53
N SER A 384 -5.75 15.18 -9.89
CA SER A 384 -5.34 15.61 -11.23
C SER A 384 -5.29 14.47 -12.25
N GLY A 385 -5.61 13.24 -11.84
CA GLY A 385 -5.60 12.05 -12.67
C GLY A 385 -4.19 11.53 -12.94
N GLY A 386 -3.34 11.48 -11.92
CA GLY A 386 -2.06 10.77 -11.87
C GLY A 386 -2.07 9.71 -10.76
N LEU A 387 -0.94 9.05 -10.49
CA LEU A 387 -0.74 8.24 -9.27
C LEU A 387 0.13 9.00 -8.28
N MET A 388 -0.10 8.79 -7.00
CA MET A 388 0.88 9.00 -5.94
C MET A 388 1.39 7.64 -5.49
N VAL A 389 2.70 7.54 -5.31
CA VAL A 389 3.42 6.32 -4.97
C VAL A 389 4.31 6.64 -3.77
N CYS A 390 4.16 5.89 -2.69
CA CYS A 390 5.12 5.91 -1.59
C CYS A 390 6.29 4.98 -1.93
N GLU A 391 7.51 5.44 -1.65
CA GLU A 391 8.69 4.57 -1.68
C GLU A 391 8.92 3.90 -0.33
N ASP A 392 9.26 2.61 -0.38
CA ASP A 392 9.90 1.82 0.67
C ASP A 392 11.27 1.33 0.16
N GLY A 393 12.28 2.20 0.26
CA GLY A 393 13.62 1.93 -0.22
C GLY A 393 14.71 2.30 0.78
N ASN A 394 15.96 2.00 0.48
CA ASN A 394 17.08 2.49 1.29
C ASN A 394 17.45 3.93 0.89
N GLY A 395 17.53 4.85 1.86
CA GLY A 395 18.00 6.22 1.64
C GLY A 395 16.93 7.29 1.83
N ALA A 396 16.96 8.34 1.00
CA ALA A 396 16.04 9.46 1.13
C ALA A 396 14.61 9.05 0.70
N GLN A 397 13.66 9.21 1.62
CA GLN A 397 12.28 8.76 1.41
C GLN A 397 11.40 9.84 0.79
N HIS A 398 10.59 9.44 -0.20
CA HIS A 398 9.76 10.36 -0.97
C HIS A 398 8.35 9.83 -1.20
N VAL A 399 7.46 10.76 -1.52
CA VAL A 399 6.23 10.46 -2.26
C VAL A 399 6.46 10.92 -3.69
N PHE A 400 6.26 10.03 -4.66
CA PHE A 400 6.31 10.37 -6.08
C PHE A 400 4.92 10.54 -6.67
N GLY A 401 4.80 11.46 -7.61
CA GLY A 401 3.68 11.50 -8.52
C GLY A 401 4.06 10.91 -9.88
N VAL A 402 3.15 10.16 -10.47
CA VAL A 402 3.24 9.66 -11.86
C VAL A 402 2.13 10.32 -12.67
N THR A 403 2.50 11.08 -13.70
CA THR A 403 1.51 11.75 -14.57
C THR A 403 0.83 10.75 -15.52
N ARG A 404 -0.21 11.19 -16.22
CA ARG A 404 -0.88 10.40 -17.28
C ARG A 404 0.05 9.93 -18.40
N ARG A 405 1.14 10.65 -18.60
CA ARG A 405 2.15 10.37 -19.62
C ARG A 405 3.31 9.52 -19.09
N GLY A 406 3.24 9.09 -17.83
CA GLY A 406 4.32 8.34 -17.18
C GLY A 406 5.46 9.22 -16.66
N GLU A 407 5.31 10.54 -16.61
CA GLU A 407 6.37 11.37 -16.04
C GLU A 407 6.36 11.24 -14.52
N VAL A 408 7.51 10.90 -13.94
CA VAL A 408 7.70 10.79 -12.49
C VAL A 408 8.24 12.10 -11.94
N TYR A 409 7.70 12.56 -10.82
CA TYR A 409 8.14 13.76 -10.12
C TYR A 409 8.06 13.58 -8.60
N ALA A 410 9.00 14.16 -7.86
CA ALA A 410 8.94 14.15 -6.40
C ALA A 410 7.83 15.09 -5.91
N MET A 411 6.92 14.59 -5.09
CA MET A 411 5.83 15.35 -4.46
C MET A 411 6.13 15.69 -3.00
N ALA A 412 6.84 14.83 -2.29
CA ALA A 412 7.27 15.10 -0.92
C ALA A 412 8.58 14.39 -0.62
N ARG A 413 9.37 14.91 0.34
CA ARG A 413 10.54 14.22 0.90
C ARG A 413 10.52 14.28 2.42
N ASN A 414 10.70 13.14 3.07
CA ASN A 414 10.82 13.07 4.52
C ASN A 414 12.15 13.67 4.97
N ARG A 415 12.10 14.53 5.98
CA ARG A 415 13.30 15.14 6.58
C ARG A 415 13.46 14.82 8.05
N GLN A 416 12.54 14.06 8.63
CA GLN A 416 12.64 13.57 10.00
C GLN A 416 13.78 12.56 10.09
N ASN A 417 14.95 13.01 10.56
CA ASN A 417 16.11 12.16 10.73
C ASN A 417 15.90 11.21 11.92
N ILE A 418 15.88 9.91 11.66
CA ILE A 418 15.74 8.86 12.66
C ILE A 418 17.08 8.20 13.04
N GLY A 419 18.13 8.48 12.29
CA GLY A 419 19.49 8.04 12.54
C GLY A 419 20.27 9.05 13.40
N THR A 420 21.53 9.25 13.06
CA THR A 420 22.40 10.25 13.70
C THR A 420 22.67 11.43 12.77
N GLU A 421 23.28 12.51 13.26
CA GLU A 421 23.70 13.61 12.39
C GLU A 421 24.78 13.17 11.38
N GLN A 422 25.63 12.20 11.75
CA GLN A 422 26.73 11.71 10.92
C GLN A 422 26.26 10.63 9.93
N GLU A 423 25.27 9.85 10.31
CA GLU A 423 24.65 8.77 9.54
C GLU A 423 23.13 8.98 9.55
N PRO A 424 22.61 9.92 8.73
CA PRO A 424 21.20 10.24 8.72
C PRO A 424 20.40 9.13 8.04
N GLU A 425 19.23 8.87 8.59
CA GLU A 425 18.25 7.90 8.09
C GLU A 425 16.87 8.55 8.11
N TRP A 426 15.97 8.11 7.24
CA TRP A 426 14.62 8.65 7.13
C TRP A 426 13.62 7.51 7.06
N GLY A 427 12.53 7.61 7.82
CA GLY A 427 11.44 6.63 7.73
C GLY A 427 10.68 6.74 6.42
N GLU A 428 10.25 5.61 5.89
CA GLU A 428 9.45 5.50 4.68
C GLU A 428 8.12 6.25 4.79
N PHE A 429 7.53 6.55 3.62
CA PHE A 429 6.15 7.00 3.57
C PHE A 429 5.22 5.82 3.37
N ALA A 430 4.02 5.92 3.91
CA ALA A 430 2.98 4.91 3.76
C ALA A 430 1.59 5.57 3.78
N GLY A 431 0.56 4.83 3.37
CA GLY A 431 -0.84 5.24 3.49
C GLY A 431 -1.21 6.55 2.79
N VAL A 432 -0.65 6.80 1.59
CA VAL A 432 -1.05 7.98 0.81
C VAL A 432 -2.51 7.88 0.36
N THR A 433 -3.30 8.90 0.64
CA THR A 433 -4.71 8.99 0.22
C THR A 433 -5.13 10.44 0.02
N PHE A 434 -6.28 10.68 -0.61
CA PHE A 434 -6.82 12.04 -0.80
C PHE A 434 -8.13 12.21 -0.05
N SER A 435 -8.38 13.43 0.43
CA SER A 435 -9.70 13.82 0.90
C SER A 435 -10.75 13.57 -0.19
N PRO A 436 -12.03 13.30 0.17
CA PRO A 436 -13.08 13.02 -0.81
C PRO A 436 -13.29 14.14 -1.84
N ASP A 437 -12.98 15.39 -1.48
CA ASP A 437 -13.00 16.51 -2.41
C ASP A 437 -11.74 16.59 -3.29
N GLY A 438 -10.63 15.94 -2.91
CA GLY A 438 -9.35 15.97 -3.63
C GLY A 438 -8.49 17.21 -3.33
N ASP A 439 -8.84 18.03 -2.34
CA ASP A 439 -8.10 19.26 -2.04
C ASP A 439 -6.99 19.06 -0.98
N THR A 440 -6.92 17.88 -0.35
CA THR A 440 -5.91 17.52 0.64
C THR A 440 -5.38 16.11 0.36
N MET A 441 -4.07 15.95 0.29
CA MET A 441 -3.41 14.64 0.38
C MET A 441 -3.12 14.34 1.84
N TYR A 442 -3.48 13.16 2.32
CA TYR A 442 -3.02 12.62 3.59
C TYR A 442 -1.94 11.59 3.32
N VAL A 443 -0.91 11.57 4.15
CA VAL A 443 0.19 10.61 4.03
C VAL A 443 0.82 10.37 5.39
N ASN A 444 1.26 9.14 5.65
CA ASN A 444 1.96 8.77 6.85
C ASN A 444 3.47 8.68 6.60
N CYS A 445 4.26 9.07 7.58
CA CYS A 445 5.63 8.59 7.75
C CYS A 445 5.56 7.43 8.74
N TYR A 446 6.14 6.29 8.37
CA TYR A 446 6.06 5.04 9.12
C TYR A 446 6.72 5.16 10.50
N THR A 447 7.98 5.64 10.51
CA THR A 447 8.79 5.79 11.73
C THR A 447 9.58 7.10 11.75
N PRO A 448 9.53 7.89 12.85
CA PRO A 448 8.49 7.82 13.88
C PRO A 448 7.12 8.07 13.27
N GLY A 449 6.11 7.34 13.73
CA GLY A 449 4.76 7.43 13.20
C GLY A 449 4.26 8.88 13.15
N THR A 450 4.02 9.42 11.95
CA THR A 450 3.54 10.80 11.78
C THR A 450 2.54 10.89 10.64
N THR A 451 1.35 11.42 10.89
CA THR A 451 0.34 11.63 9.85
C THR A 451 0.30 13.09 9.42
N PHE A 452 0.45 13.34 8.12
CA PHE A 452 0.43 14.65 7.50
C PHE A 452 -0.86 14.90 6.71
N ALA A 453 -1.27 16.16 6.66
CA ALA A 453 -2.24 16.69 5.71
C ALA A 453 -1.55 17.74 4.84
N VAL A 454 -1.39 17.46 3.55
CA VAL A 454 -0.73 18.31 2.55
C VAL A 454 -1.78 18.99 1.68
N THR A 455 -1.75 20.32 1.67
CA THR A 455 -2.68 21.16 0.90
C THR A 455 -1.90 22.04 -0.06
N GLY A 456 -2.46 22.28 -1.23
CA GLY A 456 -1.82 23.05 -2.27
C GLY A 456 -2.61 22.97 -3.58
N PRO A 457 -1.99 23.36 -4.71
CA PRO A 457 -2.66 23.42 -5.99
C PRO A 457 -2.80 22.03 -6.67
N TRP A 458 -3.49 21.09 -6.03
CA TRP A 458 -3.68 19.70 -6.50
C TRP A 458 -4.41 19.56 -7.85
N ARG A 459 -5.04 20.64 -8.33
CA ARG A 459 -5.79 20.70 -9.60
C ARG A 459 -5.10 21.56 -10.65
N ARG A 460 -3.77 21.61 -10.66
CA ARG A 460 -3.01 22.28 -11.72
C ARG A 460 -2.66 21.35 -12.86
#